data_AF-A0AAW7F9K4-F1
#
_entry.id   AF-A0AAW7F9K4-F1
#
_cell.length_a   1.000
_cell.length_b   1.000
_cell.length_c   1.000
_cell.angle_alpha   90.00
_cell.angle_beta   90.00
_cell.angle_gamma   90.00
#
_symmetry.space_group_name_H-M   'P 1'
#
loop_
_entity.id
_entity.type
_entity.pdbx_description
1 polymer ?
#
loop_
_entity_poly.entity_id
_entity_poly.type
_entity_poly.pdbx_seq_one_letter_code
_entity_poly.pdbx_strand_id
1 'polypeptide(L)'
;MLCAGCTSEQAAPPPPVVYNACPKVSLCPMPGSEPVTNGDLSADIRRLEHALTTCAIKVETIKDCQDKIDAENEKPAQSAE
;
A
#
# COMPACT_ATOMS: atom_id res chain seq x y z
N MET A 1 17.48 -56.59 -22.56
CA MET A 1 16.94 -55.90 -21.37
C MET A 1 16.89 -54.42 -21.68
N LEU A 2 15.72 -53.80 -21.68
CA LEU A 2 15.55 -52.37 -21.95
C LEU A 2 15.86 -51.57 -20.68
N CYS A 3 16.80 -50.62 -20.77
CA CYS A 3 17.08 -49.67 -19.69
C CYS A 3 15.88 -48.75 -19.47
N ALA A 4 15.40 -48.67 -18.23
CA ALA A 4 14.39 -47.71 -17.83
C ALA A 4 14.94 -46.28 -18.04
N GLY A 5 14.29 -45.49 -18.89
CA GLY A 5 14.61 -44.08 -19.09
C GLY A 5 14.13 -43.24 -17.91
N CYS A 6 14.94 -42.26 -17.49
CA CYS A 6 14.55 -41.30 -16.46
C CYS A 6 13.32 -40.52 -16.92
N THR A 7 12.30 -40.46 -16.06
CA THR A 7 11.19 -39.52 -16.26
C THR A 7 11.75 -38.11 -16.17
N SER A 8 11.38 -37.22 -17.10
CA SER A 8 11.75 -35.81 -17.00
C SER A 8 10.92 -35.22 -15.86
N GLU A 9 11.56 -35.04 -14.70
CA GLU A 9 10.95 -34.36 -13.56
C GLU A 9 10.52 -32.96 -14.01
N GLN A 10 9.23 -32.63 -13.85
CA GLN A 10 8.72 -31.33 -14.26
C GLN A 10 9.45 -30.24 -13.48
N ALA A 11 10.05 -29.29 -14.19
CA ALA A 11 10.75 -28.16 -13.58
C ALA A 11 9.80 -27.45 -12.60
N ALA A 12 10.28 -27.26 -11.36
CA ALA A 12 9.52 -26.57 -10.34
C ALA A 12 9.19 -25.13 -10.81
N PRO A 13 7.99 -24.61 -10.50
CA PRO A 13 7.66 -23.24 -10.81
C PRO A 13 8.64 -22.29 -10.08
N PRO A 14 9.02 -21.16 -10.71
CA PRO A 14 9.92 -20.19 -10.08
C PRO A 14 9.28 -19.60 -8.82
N PRO A 15 10.08 -19.22 -7.82
CA PRO A 15 9.57 -18.60 -6.61
C PRO A 15 8.89 -17.25 -6.94
N PRO A 16 7.83 -16.87 -6.20
CA PRO A 16 7.18 -15.59 -6.39
C PRO A 16 8.13 -14.45 -5.97
N VAL A 17 8.25 -13.43 -6.81
CA VAL A 17 8.99 -12.20 -6.49
C VAL A 17 8.13 -11.36 -5.54
N VAL A 18 8.63 -11.10 -4.34
CA VAL A 18 8.00 -10.21 -3.35
C VAL A 18 8.63 -8.84 -3.48
N TYR A 19 7.84 -7.84 -3.90
CA TYR A 19 8.27 -6.45 -3.88
C TYR A 19 7.91 -5.82 -2.53
N ASN A 20 8.90 -5.31 -1.83
CA ASN A 20 8.68 -4.43 -0.69
C ASN A 20 8.24 -3.06 -1.23
N ALA A 21 6.94 -2.88 -1.41
CA ALA A 21 6.35 -1.66 -1.96
C ALA A 21 5.42 -1.00 -0.94
N CYS A 22 5.27 0.32 -1.05
CA CYS A 22 4.30 1.06 -0.25
C CYS A 22 2.86 0.68 -0.62
N PRO A 23 1.91 0.75 0.34
CA PRO A 23 0.50 0.60 0.04
C PRO A 23 0.06 1.60 -1.04
N LYS A 24 -0.84 1.17 -1.93
CA LYS A 24 -1.45 2.08 -2.91
C LYS A 24 -2.32 3.11 -2.20
N VAL A 25 -2.27 4.35 -2.68
CA VAL A 25 -3.19 5.40 -2.23
C VAL A 25 -4.63 4.98 -2.52
N SER A 26 -5.45 4.95 -1.48
CA SER A 26 -6.90 4.76 -1.58
C SER A 26 -7.61 6.10 -1.50
N LEU A 27 -8.78 6.22 -2.13
CA LEU A 27 -9.63 7.39 -1.95
C LEU A 27 -9.96 7.63 -0.47
N CYS A 28 -10.03 8.90 -0.10
CA CYS A 28 -10.51 9.32 1.20
C CYS A 28 -12.03 9.52 1.13
N PRO A 29 -12.83 8.63 1.72
CA PRO A 29 -14.28 8.80 1.71
C PRO A 29 -14.65 9.99 2.57
N MET A 30 -15.30 10.99 1.98
CA MET A 30 -15.92 12.08 2.71
C MET A 30 -17.37 11.71 3.04
N PRO A 31 -17.82 11.88 4.29
CA PRO A 31 -19.21 11.64 4.64
C PRO A 31 -20.12 12.64 3.93
N GLY A 32 -21.29 12.18 3.49
CA GLY A 32 -22.36 13.07 3.03
C GLY A 32 -22.88 13.95 4.19
N SER A 33 -23.50 15.07 3.82
CA SER A 33 -24.03 16.08 4.75
C SER A 33 -25.36 16.58 4.22
N GLU A 34 -26.42 16.41 5.00
CA GLU A 34 -27.79 16.87 4.71
C GLU A 34 -28.44 17.34 6.02
N PRO A 35 -27.90 18.37 6.69
CA PRO A 35 -28.36 18.76 8.02
C PRO A 35 -29.69 19.50 7.94
N VAL A 36 -30.63 19.13 8.82
CA VAL A 36 -31.93 19.82 8.96
C VAL A 36 -31.91 20.83 10.10
N THR A 37 -31.09 20.57 11.13
CA THR A 37 -30.91 21.43 12.29
C THR A 37 -29.44 21.83 12.47
N ASN A 38 -29.21 22.87 13.27
CA ASN A 38 -27.84 23.24 13.68
C ASN A 38 -27.15 22.13 14.49
N GLY A 39 -27.93 21.28 15.17
CA GLY A 39 -27.42 20.10 15.86
C GLY A 39 -26.88 19.07 14.87
N ASP A 40 -27.63 18.79 13.80
CA ASP A 40 -27.19 17.91 12.72
C ASP A 40 -25.95 18.47 12.03
N LEU A 41 -25.95 19.77 11.70
CA LEU A 41 -24.78 20.43 11.10
C LEU A 41 -23.53 20.29 11.99
N SER A 42 -23.68 20.48 13.30
CA SER A 42 -22.57 20.31 14.24
C SER A 42 -22.07 18.87 14.31
N ALA A 43 -22.98 17.90 14.21
CA ALA A 43 -22.61 16.49 14.14
C ALA A 43 -21.90 16.14 12.81
N ASP A 44 -22.39 16.68 11.70
CA ASP A 44 -21.84 16.47 10.36
C ASP A 44 -20.42 17.05 10.24
N ILE A 45 -20.18 18.24 10.81
CA ILE A 45 -18.85 18.84 10.91
C ILE A 45 -17.89 17.92 11.65
N ARG A 46 -18.27 17.40 12.83
CA ARG A 46 -17.41 16.50 13.61
C ARG A 46 -17.10 15.20 12.85
N ARG A 47 -18.07 14.66 12.10
CA ARG A 47 -17.85 13.47 11.26
C ARG A 47 -16.90 13.77 10.11
N LEU A 48 -17.04 14.94 9.48
CA LEU A 48 -16.13 15.39 8.43
C LEU A 48 -14.71 15.57 8.96
N GLU A 49 -14.54 16.26 10.09
CA GLU A 49 -13.23 16.44 10.75
C GLU A 49 -12.55 15.10 11.02
N HIS A 50 -13.27 14.13 11.57
CA HIS A 50 -12.73 12.78 11.79
C HIS A 50 -12.33 12.07 10.50
N ALA A 51 -13.14 12.19 9.44
CA ALA A 51 -12.83 11.62 8.13
C ALA A 51 -11.58 12.26 7.51
N LEU A 52 -11.41 13.58 7.67
CA LEU A 52 -10.23 14.32 7.22
C LEU A 52 -8.98 13.91 8.00
N THR A 53 -9.06 13.80 9.32
CA THR A 53 -7.94 13.29 10.14
C THR A 53 -7.54 11.87 9.72
N THR A 54 -8.52 11.00 9.51
CA THR A 54 -8.27 9.62 9.04
C THR A 54 -7.60 9.61 7.66
N CYS A 55 -8.03 10.49 6.76
CA CYS A 55 -7.42 10.65 5.44
C CYS A 55 -5.97 11.12 5.54
N ALA A 56 -5.71 12.16 6.33
CA ALA A 56 -4.37 12.72 6.51
C ALA A 56 -3.38 11.65 7.01
N ILE A 57 -3.76 10.90 8.05
CA ILE A 57 -2.93 9.80 8.59
C ILE A 57 -2.56 8.78 7.51
N LYS A 58 -3.51 8.41 6.64
CA LYS A 58 -3.25 7.48 5.54
C LYS A 58 -2.26 8.05 4.53
N VAL A 59 -2.47 9.30 4.12
CA VAL A 59 -1.60 9.97 3.14
C VAL A 59 -0.18 10.13 3.70
N GLU A 60 -0.05 10.58 4.95
CA GLU A 60 1.24 10.72 5.63
C GLU A 60 1.96 9.37 5.72
N THR A 61 1.26 8.31 6.13
CA THR A 61 1.85 6.97 6.23
C THR A 61 2.38 6.48 4.88
N ILE A 62 1.63 6.71 3.80
CA ILE A 62 2.05 6.30 2.44
C ILE A 62 3.23 7.15 1.98
N LYS A 63 3.20 8.47 2.23
CA LYS A 63 4.29 9.39 1.88
C LYS A 63 5.58 9.04 2.61
N ASP A 64 5.51 8.78 3.92
CA ASP A 64 6.66 8.35 4.73
C ASP A 64 7.29 7.07 4.20
N CYS A 65 6.48 6.14 3.71
CA CYS A 65 6.97 4.94 3.06
C CYS A 65 7.68 5.27 1.74
N GLN A 66 7.07 6.11 0.90
CA GLN A 66 7.64 6.52 -0.39
C GLN A 66 8.99 7.22 -0.20
N ASP A 67 9.07 8.13 0.76
CA ASP A 67 10.31 8.86 1.07
C ASP A 67 11.45 7.94 1.49
N LYS A 68 11.16 6.87 2.24
CA LYS A 68 12.17 5.88 2.62
C LYS A 68 12.68 5.11 1.41
N ILE A 69 11.77 4.66 0.53
CA ILE A 69 12.15 3.94 -0.69
C ILE A 69 12.95 4.85 -1.63
N ASP A 70 12.51 6.08 -1.82
CA ASP A 70 13.22 7.05 -2.66
C ASP A 70 14.62 7.34 -2.11
N ALA A 71 14.76 7.54 -0.80
CA ALA A 71 16.06 7.72 -0.16
C ALA A 71 16.97 6.48 -0.27
N GLU A 72 16.42 5.27 -0.25
CA GLU A 72 17.17 4.03 -0.49
C GLU A 72 17.63 3.90 -1.94
N ASN A 73 16.77 4.27 -2.90
CA ASN A 73 17.09 4.26 -4.33
C ASN A 73 18.12 5.33 -4.72
N GLU A 74 18.17 6.45 -4.00
CA GLU A 74 19.17 7.51 -4.18
C GLU A 74 20.54 7.15 -3.60
N LYS A 75 20.64 6.16 -2.72
CA LYS A 75 21.95 5.69 -2.24
C LYS A 75 22.70 5.08 -3.44
N PRO A 76 23.93 5.55 -3.75
CA PRO A 76 24.74 4.89 -4.76
C PRO A 76 24.90 3.42 -4.35
N ALA A 77 24.71 2.51 -5.30
CA ALA A 77 24.83 1.07 -5.09
C ALA A 77 26.14 0.80 -4.34
N GLN A 78 26.04 0.54 -3.03
CA GLN A 78 27.21 0.28 -2.20
C GLN A 78 27.77 -1.08 -2.64
N SER A 79 28.83 -1.00 -3.44
CA SER A 79 29.88 -1.99 -3.64
C SER A 79 29.43 -3.35 -4.19
N ALA A 80 29.49 -3.47 -5.53
CA ALA A 80 30.06 -4.68 -6.11
C ALA A 80 31.59 -4.52 -6.01
N GLU A 81 32.18 -5.04 -4.93
CA GLU A 81 33.62 -5.34 -4.81
C GLU A 81 33.83 -6.84 -4.97
#